data_AF-A0A958HT31-F1
#
_entry.id   AF-A0A958HT31-F1
#
_cell.length_a   1.000
_cell.length_b   1.000
_cell.length_c   1.000
_cell.angle_alpha   90.00
_cell.angle_beta   90.00
_cell.angle_gamma   90.00
#
_symmetry.space_group_name_H-M   'P 1'
#
loop_
_entity.id
_entity.type
_entity.pdbx_description
1 polymer ?
#
loop_
_entity_poly.entity_id
_entity_poly.type
_entity_poly.pdbx_seq_one_letter_code
_entity_poly.pdbx_strand_id
1 'polypeptide(L)'
;MPASNLTPGVRSLARVAFGRMDVMVASFLLNLLSLALPLVILQAYDRIIPNAALDTLRLMLVALGSAVLGTAILTLIRTYINAWAAARFDHVATCRAVERLLIADSASVHATGPGVQLDRINAVDHLRSFYSGQGLTALVDLPFIVLFIGLIAVIAGSL
;
A
#
# COMPACT_ATOMS: atom_id res chain seq x y z
N MET A 1 -19.23 -17.98 31.88
CA MET A 1 -18.51 -16.70 32.11
C MET A 1 -17.12 -17.02 32.68
N PRO A 2 -16.04 -16.28 32.35
CA PRO A 2 -15.74 -15.59 31.10
C PRO A 2 -14.26 -15.72 30.64
N ALA A 3 -14.04 -15.48 29.36
CA ALA A 3 -12.74 -15.39 28.70
C ALA A 3 -12.06 -14.01 28.95
N SER A 4 -11.48 -13.79 30.14
CA SER A 4 -10.98 -12.47 30.55
C SER A 4 -9.46 -12.27 30.51
N ASN A 5 -8.65 -13.27 30.12
CA ASN A 5 -7.19 -13.19 30.28
C ASN A 5 -6.45 -13.16 28.94
N LEU A 6 -6.69 -12.11 28.14
CA LEU A 6 -5.85 -11.79 26.98
C LEU A 6 -4.95 -10.61 27.36
N THR A 7 -3.65 -10.89 27.45
CA THR A 7 -2.60 -9.94 27.85
C THR A 7 -2.62 -8.68 26.95
N PRO A 8 -2.29 -7.49 27.50
CA PRO A 8 -2.38 -6.21 26.77
C PRO A 8 -1.61 -6.17 25.45
N GLY A 9 -0.52 -6.96 25.34
CA GLY A 9 0.33 -7.05 24.15
C GLY A 9 -0.28 -7.80 22.96
N VAL A 10 -1.20 -8.74 23.19
CA VAL A 10 -1.83 -9.49 22.08
C VAL A 10 -2.89 -8.63 21.37
N ARG A 11 -3.60 -7.77 22.12
CA ARG A 11 -4.61 -6.86 21.56
C ARG A 11 -3.99 -5.72 20.74
N SER A 12 -2.74 -5.34 21.00
CA SER A 12 -2.03 -4.32 20.21
C SER A 12 -1.48 -4.89 18.89
N LEU A 13 -1.02 -6.15 18.88
CA LEU A 13 -0.58 -6.84 17.67
C LEU A 13 -1.75 -7.15 16.74
N ALA A 14 -2.89 -7.61 17.26
CA ALA A 14 -4.07 -7.88 16.47
C ALA A 14 -4.57 -6.62 15.76
N ARG A 15 -4.63 -5.47 16.44
CA ARG A 15 -5.13 -4.21 15.87
C ARG A 15 -4.23 -3.64 14.75
N VAL A 16 -2.91 -3.88 14.85
CA VAL A 16 -1.94 -3.53 13.80
C VAL A 16 -2.00 -4.52 12.63
N ALA A 17 -2.21 -5.81 12.89
CA ALA A 17 -2.36 -6.83 11.86
C ALA A 17 -3.65 -6.66 11.04
N PHE A 18 -4.76 -6.26 11.68
CA PHE A 18 -6.02 -5.98 11.00
C PHE A 18 -5.86 -4.86 9.96
N GLY A 19 -5.25 -3.72 10.33
CA GLY A 19 -5.00 -2.64 9.36
C GLY A 19 -4.04 -3.02 8.22
N ARG A 20 -3.16 -4.01 8.42
CA ARG A 20 -2.22 -4.47 7.39
C ARG A 20 -2.88 -5.33 6.31
N MET A 21 -3.82 -6.19 6.71
CA MET A 21 -4.56 -7.02 5.76
C MET A 21 -5.48 -6.16 4.89
N ASP A 22 -6.05 -5.08 5.46
CA ASP A 22 -6.87 -4.11 4.73
C ASP A 22 -6.08 -3.43 3.60
N VAL A 23 -4.83 -3.01 3.85
CA VAL A 23 -3.96 -2.39 2.82
C VAL A 23 -3.60 -3.39 1.71
N MET A 24 -3.31 -4.65 2.06
CA MET A 24 -3.02 -5.69 1.07
C MET A 24 -4.23 -5.96 0.16
N VAL A 25 -5.41 -6.14 0.76
CA VAL A 25 -6.65 -6.40 0.01
C VAL A 25 -6.99 -5.20 -0.86
N ALA A 26 -6.86 -3.97 -0.35
CA ALA A 26 -7.09 -2.76 -1.12
C ALA A 26 -6.15 -2.68 -2.33
N SER A 27 -4.86 -2.96 -2.16
CA SER A 27 -3.90 -2.95 -3.27
C SER A 27 -4.12 -4.05 -4.29
N PHE A 28 -4.48 -5.26 -3.84
CA PHE A 28 -4.86 -6.35 -4.74
C PHE A 28 -6.08 -5.97 -5.60
N LEU A 29 -7.13 -5.43 -4.97
CA LEU A 29 -8.32 -4.97 -5.69
C LEU A 29 -8.00 -3.83 -6.65
N LEU A 30 -7.18 -2.86 -6.23
CA LEU A 30 -6.77 -1.75 -7.09
C LEU A 30 -6.02 -2.24 -8.33
N ASN A 31 -5.10 -3.19 -8.18
CA ASN A 31 -4.40 -3.78 -9.32
C ASN A 31 -5.35 -4.54 -10.23
N LEU A 32 -6.31 -5.28 -9.67
CA LEU A 32 -7.32 -6.00 -10.46
C LEU A 32 -8.21 -5.05 -11.25
N LEU A 33 -8.71 -3.97 -10.63
CA LEU A 33 -9.52 -2.97 -11.31
C LEU A 33 -8.72 -2.19 -12.37
N SER A 34 -7.42 -1.99 -12.14
CA SER A 34 -6.55 -1.30 -13.10
C SER A 34 -6.37 -2.09 -14.40
N LEU A 35 -6.59 -3.41 -14.39
CA LEU A 35 -6.63 -4.25 -15.61
C LEU A 35 -7.85 -3.97 -16.49
N ALA A 36 -8.91 -3.34 -15.98
CA ALA A 36 -10.12 -3.06 -16.74
C ALA A 36 -9.83 -2.20 -17.98
N LEU A 37 -8.99 -1.18 -17.85
CA LEU A 37 -8.66 -0.27 -18.96
C LEU A 37 -7.98 -0.99 -20.14
N PRO A 38 -6.85 -1.69 -19.96
CA PRO A 38 -6.20 -2.38 -21.09
C PRO A 38 -7.05 -3.52 -21.65
N LEU A 39 -7.86 -4.21 -20.85
CA LEU A 39 -8.81 -5.22 -21.35
C LEU A 39 -9.91 -4.61 -22.23
N VAL A 40 -10.43 -3.44 -21.85
CA VAL A 40 -11.42 -2.71 -22.67
C VAL A 40 -10.80 -2.24 -23.97
N ILE A 41 -9.54 -1.81 -23.95
CA ILE A 41 -8.79 -1.46 -25.17
C ILE A 41 -8.68 -2.69 -26.09
N LEU A 42 -8.28 -3.86 -25.57
CA LEU A 42 -8.19 -5.10 -26.35
C LEU A 42 -9.54 -5.46 -26.98
N GLN A 43 -10.64 -5.44 -26.20
CA GLN A 43 -11.97 -5.73 -26.73
C GLN A 43 -12.41 -4.69 -27.77
N ALA A 44 -12.03 -3.43 -27.60
CA ALA A 44 -12.34 -2.38 -28.55
C ALA A 44 -11.66 -2.64 -29.89
N TYR A 45 -10.38 -3.03 -29.88
CA TYR A 45 -9.64 -3.41 -31.09
C TYR A 45 -10.18 -4.68 -31.74
N ASP A 46 -10.39 -5.75 -30.98
CA ASP A 46 -10.75 -7.04 -31.56
C ASP A 46 -12.20 -7.11 -32.03
N ARG A 47 -13.11 -6.44 -31.31
CA ARG A 47 -14.54 -6.67 -31.48
C ARG A 47 -15.34 -5.43 -31.82
N ILE A 48 -15.01 -4.26 -31.28
CA ILE A 48 -15.83 -3.06 -31.47
C ILE A 48 -15.48 -2.35 -32.78
N ILE A 49 -14.20 -2.13 -33.04
CA ILE A 49 -13.72 -1.47 -34.26
C ILE A 49 -14.12 -2.27 -35.52
N PRO A 50 -13.96 -3.61 -35.57
CA PRO A 50 -14.29 -4.36 -36.78
C PRO A 50 -15.80 -4.57 -36.99
N ASN A 51 -16.56 -4.82 -35.91
CA ASN A 51 -17.98 -5.16 -36.02
C ASN A 51 -18.92 -3.96 -35.83
N ALA A 52 -18.38 -2.74 -35.67
CA ALA A 52 -19.13 -1.52 -35.38
C ALA A 52 -20.18 -1.68 -34.25
N ALA A 53 -19.86 -2.48 -33.23
CA ALA A 53 -20.79 -2.91 -32.19
C ALA A 53 -21.01 -1.83 -31.13
N LEU A 54 -21.76 -0.77 -31.47
CA LEU A 54 -21.98 0.40 -30.62
C LEU A 54 -22.69 0.06 -29.30
N ASP A 55 -23.58 -0.93 -29.28
CA ASP A 55 -24.26 -1.34 -28.05
C ASP A 55 -23.28 -2.00 -27.05
N THR A 56 -22.32 -2.78 -27.56
CA THR A 56 -21.25 -3.37 -26.71
C THR A 56 -20.30 -2.28 -26.19
N LEU A 57 -20.01 -1.27 -27.02
CA LEU A 57 -19.19 -0.13 -26.61
C LEU A 57 -19.80 0.63 -25.44
N ARG A 58 -21.11 0.92 -25.49
CA ARG A 58 -21.80 1.63 -24.38
C ARG A 58 -21.73 0.83 -23.09
N LEU A 59 -21.95 -0.49 -23.13
CA LEU A 59 -21.83 -1.35 -21.95
C LEU A 59 -20.40 -1.34 -21.39
N MET A 60 -19.39 -1.41 -22.26
CA MET A 60 -17.99 -1.34 -21.84
C MET A 60 -17.62 0.03 -21.25
N LEU A 61 -18.13 1.13 -21.79
CA LEU A 61 -17.91 2.47 -21.23
C LEU A 61 -18.50 2.59 -19.83
N VAL A 62 -19.71 2.07 -19.60
CA VAL A 62 -20.32 2.07 -18.26
C VAL A 62 -19.54 1.17 -17.30
N ALA A 63 -19.11 -0.01 -17.73
CA ALA A 63 -18.30 -0.92 -16.93
C ALA A 63 -16.91 -0.35 -16.60
N LEU A 64 -16.25 0.28 -17.57
CA LEU A 64 -14.97 0.96 -17.35
C LEU A 64 -15.16 2.16 -16.42
N GLY A 65 -16.24 2.93 -16.61
CA GLY A 65 -16.59 4.04 -15.73
C GLY A 65 -16.77 3.60 -14.28
N SER A 66 -17.50 2.51 -14.04
CA SER A 66 -17.68 1.97 -12.68
C SER A 66 -16.37 1.43 -12.09
N ALA A 67 -15.51 0.79 -12.91
CA ALA A 67 -14.19 0.34 -12.49
C ALA A 67 -13.27 1.52 -12.11
N VAL A 68 -13.26 2.60 -12.89
CA VAL A 68 -12.48 3.81 -12.59
C VAL A 68 -12.98 4.47 -11.31
N LEU A 69 -14.30 4.58 -11.12
CA LEU A 69 -14.89 5.10 -9.89
C LEU A 69 -14.52 4.23 -8.68
N GLY A 70 -14.63 2.91 -8.81
CA GLY A 70 -14.21 1.96 -7.77
C GLY A 70 -12.72 2.11 -7.43
N THR A 71 -11.88 2.28 -8.44
CA THR A 71 -10.44 2.52 -8.28
C THR A 71 -10.17 3.81 -7.51
N ALA A 72 -10.88 4.89 -7.83
CA ALA A 72 -10.75 6.16 -7.12
C ALA A 72 -11.13 6.02 -5.65
N ILE A 73 -12.27 5.39 -5.35
CA ILE A 73 -12.74 5.17 -3.98
C ILE A 73 -11.76 4.31 -3.19
N LEU A 74 -11.33 3.18 -3.74
CA LEU A 74 -10.36 2.29 -3.08
C LEU A 74 -9.00 2.97 -2.86
N THR A 75 -8.58 3.82 -3.80
CA THR A 75 -7.33 4.59 -3.67
C THR A 75 -7.43 5.58 -2.51
N LEU A 76 -8.57 6.26 -2.36
CA LEU A 76 -8.80 7.17 -1.23
C LEU A 76 -8.76 6.41 0.11
N ILE A 77 -9.46 5.27 0.20
CA ILE A 77 -9.46 4.43 1.41
C ILE A 77 -8.03 3.97 1.75
N ARG A 78 -7.30 3.43 0.77
CA ARG A 78 -5.91 2.98 0.97
C ARG A 78 -5.01 4.13 1.43
N THR A 79 -5.15 5.31 0.82
CA THR A 79 -4.36 6.49 1.17
C THR A 79 -4.66 6.94 2.60
N TYR A 80 -5.93 6.92 3.01
CA TYR A 80 -6.34 7.26 4.37
C TYR A 80 -5.76 6.29 5.41
N ILE A 81 -5.79 4.98 5.14
CA ILE A 81 -5.21 3.96 6.01
C ILE A 81 -3.70 4.16 6.14
N ASN A 82 -3.01 4.39 5.02
CA ASN A 82 -1.57 4.65 5.02
C ASN A 82 -1.20 5.95 5.76
N ALA A 83 -2.00 7.01 5.62
CA ALA A 83 -1.80 8.27 6.33
C ALA A 83 -1.95 8.09 7.85
N TRP A 84 -2.96 7.34 8.30
CA TRP A 84 -3.13 7.00 9.71
C TRP A 84 -1.98 6.17 10.26
N ALA A 85 -1.51 5.18 9.49
CA ALA A 85 -0.35 4.39 9.86
C ALA A 85 0.89 5.28 10.02
N ALA A 86 1.17 6.15 9.05
CA ALA A 86 2.30 7.09 9.07
C ALA A 86 2.23 8.04 10.27
N ALA A 87 1.09 8.67 10.53
CA ALA A 87 0.90 9.59 11.66
C ALA A 87 1.15 8.90 13.01
N ARG A 88 0.75 7.63 13.15
CA ARG A 88 1.02 6.85 14.37
C ARG A 88 2.50 6.50 14.53
N PHE A 89 3.19 6.19 13.44
CA PHE A 89 4.65 5.97 13.48
C PHE A 89 5.38 7.26 13.89
N ASP A 90 5.01 8.38 13.28
CA ASP A 90 5.62 9.68 13.55
C ASP A 90 5.46 10.11 15.01
N HIS A 91 4.27 9.90 15.59
CA HIS A 91 4.03 10.18 17.01
C HIS A 91 4.93 9.34 17.94
N VAL A 92 5.06 8.02 17.68
CA VAL A 92 5.91 7.13 18.50
C VAL A 92 7.40 7.47 18.34
N ALA A 93 7.84 7.76 17.12
CA ALA A 93 9.21 8.17 16.83
C ALA A 93 9.55 9.48 17.55
N THR A 94 8.66 10.47 17.47
CA THR A 94 8.81 11.78 18.12
C THR A 94 8.87 11.65 19.64
N CYS A 95 7.96 10.89 20.26
CA CYS A 95 7.99 10.68 21.72
C CYS A 95 9.28 10.01 22.18
N ARG A 96 9.78 9.00 21.46
CA ARG A 96 11.05 8.33 21.78
C ARG A 96 12.26 9.22 21.59
N ALA A 97 12.24 10.09 20.58
CA ALA A 97 13.29 11.08 20.36
C ALA A 97 13.34 12.08 21.53
N VAL A 98 12.19 12.63 21.93
CA VAL A 98 12.09 13.58 23.05
C VAL A 98 12.46 12.94 24.38
N GLU A 99 11.99 11.72 24.65
CA GLU A 99 12.33 10.97 25.87
C GLU A 99 13.85 10.75 25.99
N ARG A 100 14.52 10.38 24.88
CA ARG A 100 15.98 10.22 24.87
C ARG A 100 16.73 11.53 25.06
N LEU A 101 16.21 12.65 24.57
CA LEU A 101 16.79 13.96 24.81
C LEU A 101 16.64 14.40 26.27
N LEU A 102 15.51 14.08 26.91
CA LEU A 102 15.23 14.46 28.31
C LEU A 102 15.98 13.59 29.34
N ILE A 103 16.25 12.32 29.02
CA ILE A 103 16.97 11.39 29.91
C ILE A 103 18.51 11.44 29.69
N ALA A 104 18.96 12.08 28.61
CA ALA A 104 20.38 12.26 28.35
C ALA A 104 21.03 13.16 29.40
N ASP A 105 21.79 12.54 30.31
CA ASP A 105 22.62 13.23 31.29
C ASP A 105 23.81 13.94 30.62
N SER A 106 24.06 15.16 31.08
CA SER A 106 25.07 16.13 30.60
C SER A 106 26.52 15.59 30.57
N ALA A 107 26.81 14.49 31.26
CA ALA A 107 28.14 13.89 31.33
C ALA A 107 28.44 12.82 30.25
N SER A 108 27.42 12.27 29.57
CA SER A 108 27.58 11.18 28.59
C SER A 108 27.79 11.63 27.14
N VAL A 109 27.72 12.94 26.89
CA VAL A 109 27.80 13.58 25.56
C VAL A 109 29.21 13.52 24.93
N HIS A 110 30.25 13.15 25.69
CA HIS A 110 31.65 13.29 25.24
C HIS A 110 32.42 11.99 24.97
N ALA A 111 31.87 10.78 25.23
CA ALA A 111 32.64 9.53 25.12
C ALA A 111 32.30 8.65 23.89
N THR A 112 31.20 8.92 23.19
CA THR A 112 30.89 8.26 21.91
C THR A 112 30.07 9.25 21.08
N GLY A 113 30.58 9.63 19.91
CA GLY A 113 30.01 10.71 19.11
C GLY A 113 28.49 10.57 18.95
N PRO A 114 27.68 11.59 19.28
CA PRO A 114 26.22 11.49 19.32
C PRO A 114 25.58 11.02 17.99
N GLY A 115 26.29 11.19 16.87
CA GLY A 115 25.83 10.74 15.55
C GLY A 115 25.68 9.22 15.38
N VAL A 116 26.54 8.40 16.01
CA VAL A 116 26.56 6.94 15.75
C VAL A 116 25.41 6.21 16.45
N GLN A 117 24.96 6.71 17.60
CA GLN A 117 23.83 6.14 18.33
C GLN A 117 22.50 6.49 17.65
N LEU A 118 22.37 7.73 17.16
CA LEU A 118 21.22 8.22 16.37
C LEU A 118 21.07 7.45 15.04
N ASP A 119 22.18 7.18 14.35
CA ASP A 119 22.16 6.40 13.09
C ASP A 119 21.67 4.96 13.28
N ARG A 120 22.04 4.29 14.38
CA ARG A 120 21.56 2.93 14.67
C ARG A 120 20.07 2.88 15.00
N ILE A 121 19.54 3.92 15.63
CA ILE A 121 18.11 4.04 15.94
C ILE A 121 17.31 4.32 14.66
N ASN A 122 17.81 5.21 13.80
CA ASN A 122 17.19 5.53 12.52
C ASN A 122 17.22 4.33 11.54
N ALA A 123 18.29 3.54 11.54
CA ALA A 123 18.38 2.34 10.70
C ALA A 123 17.30 1.28 11.07
N VAL A 124 16.95 1.15 12.35
CA VAL A 124 15.88 0.26 12.80
C VAL A 124 14.50 0.81 12.42
N ASP A 125 14.28 2.13 12.44
CA ASP A 125 13.03 2.74 11.97
C ASP A 125 12.87 2.68 10.44
N HIS A 126 13.96 2.76 9.67
CA HIS A 126 13.94 2.55 8.21
C HIS A 126 13.63 1.10 7.82
N LEU A 127 14.24 0.12 8.48
CA LEU A 127 13.91 -1.29 8.27
C LEU A 127 12.45 -1.57 8.68
N ARG A 128 11.98 -0.93 9.74
CA ARG A 128 10.60 -1.07 10.22
C ARG A 128 9.59 -0.40 9.29
N SER A 129 9.88 0.77 8.73
CA SER A 129 8.99 1.47 7.80
C SER A 129 8.88 0.76 6.44
N PHE A 130 9.98 0.14 5.99
CA PHE A 130 9.98 -0.73 4.83
C PHE A 130 9.11 -1.99 5.06
N TYR A 131 9.19 -2.59 6.25
CA TYR A 131 8.39 -3.74 6.66
C TYR A 131 6.95 -3.42 7.12
N SER A 132 6.65 -2.17 7.51
CA SER A 132 5.38 -1.81 8.17
C SER A 132 4.22 -1.56 7.21
N GLY A 133 4.47 -1.36 5.92
CA GLY A 133 3.39 -1.25 4.92
C GLY A 133 3.84 -1.13 3.48
N GLN A 134 4.88 -0.34 3.19
CA GLN A 134 5.22 -0.01 1.81
C GLN A 134 5.85 -1.18 1.04
N GLY A 135 6.81 -1.91 1.64
CA GLY A 135 7.42 -3.08 1.01
C GLY A 135 6.46 -4.25 0.80
N LEU A 136 5.51 -4.43 1.73
CA LEU A 136 4.46 -5.45 1.62
C LEU A 136 3.50 -5.17 0.47
N THR A 137 3.21 -3.89 0.22
CA THR A 137 2.33 -3.47 -0.86
C THR A 137 3.02 -3.67 -2.22
N ALA A 138 4.32 -3.33 -2.30
CA ALA A 138 5.13 -3.57 -3.48
C ALA A 138 5.18 -5.07 -3.87
N LEU A 139 5.21 -5.97 -2.88
CA LEU A 139 5.14 -7.43 -3.11
C LEU A 139 3.82 -7.86 -3.76
N VAL A 140 2.70 -7.23 -3.42
CA VAL A 140 1.39 -7.48 -4.04
C VAL A 140 1.34 -6.93 -5.47
N ASP A 141 2.02 -5.81 -5.72
CA ASP A 141 2.04 -5.15 -7.04
C ASP A 141 2.91 -5.91 -8.07
N LEU A 142 4.01 -6.55 -7.62
CA LEU A 142 4.96 -7.28 -8.48
C LEU A 142 4.32 -8.26 -9.49
N PRO A 143 3.44 -9.21 -9.10
CA PRO A 143 2.83 -10.13 -10.06
C PRO A 143 1.94 -9.40 -11.09
N PHE A 144 1.31 -8.29 -10.69
CA PHE A 144 0.47 -7.50 -11.60
C PHE A 144 1.29 -6.72 -12.62
N ILE A 145 2.50 -6.27 -12.26
CA ILE A 145 3.42 -5.62 -13.21
C ILE A 145 3.72 -6.58 -14.38
N VAL A 146 4.02 -7.86 -14.08
CA VAL A 146 4.26 -8.88 -15.12
C VAL A 146 3.02 -9.07 -15.99
N LEU A 147 1.83 -9.14 -15.38
CA LEU A 147 0.56 -9.20 -16.11
C LEU A 147 0.32 -7.99 -17.02
N PHE A 148 0.58 -6.78 -16.53
CA PHE A 148 0.45 -5.55 -17.32
C PHE A 148 1.39 -5.55 -18.52
N ILE A 149 2.67 -5.92 -18.31
CA ILE A 149 3.64 -6.02 -19.40
C ILE A 149 3.17 -7.05 -20.43
N GLY A 150 2.70 -8.22 -19.99
CA GLY A 150 2.16 -9.25 -20.88
C GLY A 150 0.95 -8.75 -21.69
N LEU A 151 0.02 -8.04 -21.05
CA LEU A 151 -1.16 -7.48 -21.70
C LEU A 151 -0.79 -6.37 -22.71
N ILE A 152 0.15 -5.49 -22.36
CA ILE A 152 0.68 -4.47 -23.26
C ILE A 152 1.36 -5.13 -24.47
N ALA A 153 2.14 -6.20 -24.26
CA ALA A 153 2.78 -6.93 -25.35
C ALA A 153 1.76 -7.56 -26.32
N VAL A 154 0.64 -8.09 -25.79
CA VAL A 154 -0.47 -8.60 -26.62
C VAL A 154 -1.15 -7.48 -27.40
N ILE A 155 -1.42 -6.33 -26.76
CA ILE A 155 -2.10 -5.19 -27.41
C ILE A 155 -1.21 -4.53 -28.47
N ALA A 156 0.09 -4.37 -28.20
CA ALA A 156 1.02 -3.72 -29.11
C ALA A 156 1.28 -4.56 -30.38
N GLY A 157 1.06 -5.87 -30.32
CA GLY A 157 1.36 -6.80 -31.41
C GLY A 157 2.86 -6.92 -31.70
N SER A 158 3.24 -7.87 -32.56
CA SER A 158 4.54 -7.81 -33.21
C SER A 158 4.46 -6.75 -34.31
N LEU A 159 5.12 -5.61 -34.09
CA LEU A 159 5.39 -4.62 -35.14
C LEU A 159 5.92 -5.28 -36.41
#